data_AF-A0A7L8S3P3-F1
#
_entry.id   AF-A0A7L8S3P3-F1
#
_cell.length_a   1.000
_cell.length_b   1.000
_cell.length_c   1.000
_cell.angle_alpha   90.00
_cell.angle_beta   90.00
_cell.angle_gamma   90.00
#
_symmetry.space_group_name_H-M   'P 1'
#
loop_
_entity.id
_entity.type
_entity.pdbx_description
1 polymer ?
#
loop_
_entity_poly.entity_id
_entity_poly.type
_entity_poly.pdbx_seq_one_letter_code
_entity_poly.pdbx_strand_id
1 'polypeptide(L)'
;MAKLHIYKKVGNTWTKIANGDGTVSTDEPFTVTLSSGSVTSGNTYDIRQGQSVTGDLCNCTAVNGKNATFSAAAADEVETYERDVARQSLASFYAALDAVSKAVTILVDLDDLATLKTNNYAMCFAKKVASGSDGGSYNVVWQSLTKYVYSTAFSWTPQFSLFGTNVFADTVTVTATTNQRALGLGQQCLLDTNGILQPPATGGPVTGVSMQNQFGLIHPALSQISTLNGVQQTTPLYVAPSGMVQGSVTLTPIDTVMVWFQQDIATSTMFSSARSMSTEIDLTSTNTATRLYKGGQWSTPS
;
A
#
# COMPACT_ATOMS: atom_id res chain seq x y z
N MET A 1 25.03 6.45 -25.68
CA MET A 1 24.63 7.71 -25.02
C MET A 1 23.27 7.49 -24.39
N ALA A 2 23.02 8.03 -23.20
CA ALA A 2 21.71 7.89 -22.58
C ALA A 2 20.71 8.78 -23.32
N LYS A 3 19.51 8.25 -23.59
CA LYS A 3 18.42 9.00 -24.22
C LYS A 3 17.94 10.09 -23.26
N LEU A 4 17.83 11.31 -23.75
CA LEU A 4 17.29 12.45 -23.02
C LEU A 4 15.81 12.66 -23.38
N HIS A 5 15.02 13.04 -22.38
CA HIS A 5 13.61 13.38 -22.50
C HIS A 5 13.42 14.83 -22.05
N ILE A 6 12.87 15.66 -22.93
CA ILE A 6 12.75 17.11 -22.70
C ILE A 6 11.29 17.46 -22.46
N TYR A 7 11.03 18.10 -21.33
CA TYR A 7 9.70 18.49 -20.88
C TYR A 7 9.59 20.01 -20.82
N LYS A 8 8.43 20.53 -21.21
CA LYS A 8 8.07 21.94 -21.07
C LYS A 8 6.89 22.08 -20.12
N LYS A 9 6.90 23.12 -19.29
CA LYS A 9 5.77 23.43 -18.41
C LYS A 9 4.59 23.93 -19.24
N VAL A 10 3.43 23.28 -19.10
CA VAL A 10 2.14 23.66 -19.69
C VAL A 10 1.14 23.73 -18.55
N GLY A 11 0.75 24.96 -18.17
CA GLY A 11 -0.01 25.18 -16.93
C GLY A 11 0.78 24.72 -15.69
N ASN A 12 0.22 23.77 -14.94
CA ASN A 12 0.84 23.20 -13.74
C ASN A 12 1.53 21.84 -13.98
N THR A 13 1.73 21.44 -15.24
CA THR A 13 2.25 20.11 -15.57
C THR A 13 3.45 20.20 -16.49
N TRP A 14 4.46 19.37 -16.26
CA TRP A 14 5.58 19.17 -17.16
C TRP A 14 5.19 18.16 -18.24
N THR A 15 5.05 18.61 -19.48
CA THR A 15 4.65 17.78 -20.61
C THR A 15 5.87 17.48 -21.48
N LYS A 16 6.04 16.21 -21.85
CA LYS A 16 7.11 15.80 -22.75
C LYS A 16 6.88 16.39 -24.14
N ILE A 17 7.86 17.11 -24.68
CA ILE A 17 7.75 17.76 -25.99
C ILE A 17 8.79 17.27 -26.99
N ALA A 18 9.91 16.70 -26.52
CA ALA A 18 11.00 16.26 -27.38
C ALA A 18 11.80 15.10 -26.77
N ASN A 19 12.55 14.41 -27.62
CA ASN A 19 13.62 13.49 -27.22
C ASN A 19 14.92 13.92 -27.89
N GLY A 20 16.05 13.58 -27.27
CA GLY A 20 17.35 13.80 -27.87
C GLY A 20 18.42 12.91 -27.28
N ASP A 21 19.64 13.13 -27.76
CA ASP A 21 20.85 12.44 -27.32
C ASP A 21 21.88 13.48 -26.88
N GLY A 22 22.59 13.19 -25.78
CA GLY A 22 23.58 14.07 -25.19
C GLY A 22 23.88 13.70 -23.74
N THR A 23 24.67 14.54 -23.06
CA THR A 23 24.95 14.46 -21.63
C THR A 23 24.56 15.79 -21.00
N VAL A 24 23.80 15.74 -19.92
CA VAL A 24 23.43 16.94 -19.15
C VAL A 24 24.63 17.41 -18.36
N SER A 25 24.87 18.72 -18.35
CA SER A 25 25.90 19.37 -17.54
C SER A 25 25.28 20.60 -16.87
N THR A 26 25.46 20.72 -15.57
CA THR A 26 25.02 21.90 -14.79
C THR A 26 26.10 22.97 -14.71
N ASP A 27 27.34 22.64 -15.05
CA ASP A 27 28.50 23.52 -14.86
C ASP A 27 28.84 24.32 -16.12
N GLU A 28 28.48 23.82 -17.29
CA GLU A 28 28.70 24.49 -18.57
C GLU A 28 27.53 24.28 -19.53
N PRO A 29 27.33 25.18 -20.52
CA PRO A 29 26.38 24.96 -21.58
C PRO A 29 26.66 23.64 -22.31
N PHE A 30 25.62 22.84 -22.50
CA PHE A 30 25.70 21.56 -23.20
C PHE A 30 24.74 21.53 -24.39
N THR A 31 25.01 20.66 -25.35
CA THR A 31 24.19 20.53 -26.56
C THR A 31 23.49 19.18 -26.59
N VAL A 32 22.19 19.20 -26.86
CA VAL A 32 21.39 18.00 -27.11
C VAL A 32 21.04 17.95 -28.59
N THR A 33 21.29 16.80 -29.22
CA THR A 33 20.82 16.54 -30.58
C THR A 33 19.41 15.97 -30.52
N LEU A 34 18.42 16.72 -31.01
CA LEU A 34 17.01 16.33 -30.99
C LEU A 34 16.75 15.20 -31.98
N SER A 35 16.22 14.09 -31.46
CA SER A 35 15.78 12.93 -32.26
C SER A 35 14.29 13.01 -32.63
N SER A 36 13.49 13.76 -31.88
CA SER A 36 12.07 14.02 -32.16
C SER A 36 11.57 15.25 -31.42
N GLY A 37 10.51 15.87 -31.93
CA GLY A 37 9.95 17.09 -31.36
C GLY A 37 10.82 18.31 -31.64
N SER A 38 10.53 19.42 -30.96
CA SER A 38 11.26 20.67 -31.10
C SER A 38 11.29 21.42 -29.78
N VAL A 39 12.36 22.16 -29.54
CA VAL A 39 12.45 23.14 -28.47
C VAL A 39 12.64 24.53 -29.07
N THR A 40 12.40 25.55 -28.27
CA THR A 40 12.55 26.96 -28.63
C THR A 40 13.50 27.64 -27.66
N SER A 41 14.47 28.39 -28.21
CA SER A 41 15.39 29.24 -27.43
C SER A 41 14.61 30.25 -26.57
N GLY A 42 15.17 30.64 -25.43
CA GLY A 42 14.56 31.55 -24.46
C GLY A 42 13.50 30.90 -23.56
N ASN A 43 13.33 29.58 -23.63
CA ASN A 43 12.44 28.84 -22.74
C ASN A 43 13.24 27.91 -21.83
N THR A 44 12.65 27.62 -20.67
CA THR A 44 13.16 26.69 -19.68
C THR A 44 12.52 25.30 -19.86
N TYR A 45 13.32 24.25 -19.69
CA TYR A 45 12.91 22.87 -19.86
C TYR A 45 13.44 21.99 -18.72
N ASP A 46 12.67 20.95 -18.37
CA ASP A 46 13.11 19.86 -17.52
C ASP A 46 13.71 18.77 -18.42
N ILE A 47 15.02 18.51 -18.27
CA ILE A 47 15.77 17.56 -19.09
C ILE A 47 16.10 16.33 -18.26
N ARG A 48 15.42 15.23 -18.57
CA ARG A 48 15.56 13.95 -17.86
C ARG A 48 16.45 13.00 -18.61
N GLN A 49 17.32 12.31 -17.87
CA GLN A 49 18.17 11.26 -18.42
C GLN A 49 17.56 9.88 -18.17
N GLY A 50 17.46 9.06 -19.21
CA GLY A 50 16.95 7.69 -19.10
C GLY A 50 15.49 7.63 -18.64
N GLN A 51 15.22 6.83 -17.60
CA GLN A 51 13.87 6.63 -17.03
C GLN A 51 13.61 7.51 -15.80
N SER A 52 14.41 8.55 -15.56
CA SER A 52 14.20 9.41 -14.40
C SER A 52 12.85 10.12 -14.46
N VAL A 53 12.18 10.19 -13.30
CA VAL A 53 10.89 10.89 -13.14
C VAL A 53 11.07 12.41 -13.02
N THR A 54 12.29 12.86 -12.75
CA THR A 54 12.69 14.27 -12.64
C THR A 54 14.02 14.48 -13.38
N GLY A 55 14.27 15.70 -13.80
CA GLY A 55 15.53 16.07 -14.45
C GLY A 55 15.99 17.45 -14.02
N ASP A 56 17.05 17.92 -14.68
CA ASP A 56 17.64 19.22 -14.41
C ASP A 56 16.87 20.30 -15.17
N LEU A 57 16.62 21.41 -14.48
CA LEU A 57 15.99 22.58 -15.10
C LEU A 57 17.05 23.36 -15.89
N CYS A 58 16.85 23.46 -17.20
CA CYS A 58 17.81 24.10 -18.09
C CYS A 58 17.14 25.10 -19.03
N ASN A 59 17.78 26.25 -19.22
CA ASN A 59 17.38 27.26 -20.18
C ASN A 59 17.94 26.90 -21.56
N CYS A 60 17.07 26.80 -22.56
CA CYS A 60 17.51 26.64 -23.95
C CYS A 60 18.04 27.99 -24.46
N THR A 61 19.34 28.08 -24.66
CA THR A 61 20.01 29.33 -25.05
C THR A 61 20.06 29.49 -26.57
N ALA A 62 20.18 28.39 -27.32
CA ALA A 62 20.22 28.42 -28.78
C ALA A 62 19.62 27.16 -29.41
N VAL A 63 19.08 27.29 -30.62
CA VAL A 63 18.63 26.17 -31.45
C VAL A 63 19.18 26.36 -32.86
N ASN A 64 19.95 25.39 -33.34
CA ASN A 64 20.50 25.37 -34.71
C ASN A 64 20.18 24.01 -35.35
N GLY A 65 19.14 24.00 -36.19
CA GLY A 65 18.62 22.76 -36.77
C GLY A 65 18.14 21.80 -35.68
N LYS A 66 18.71 20.60 -35.61
CA LYS A 66 18.41 19.61 -34.57
C LYS A 66 19.22 19.80 -33.28
N ASN A 67 20.19 20.70 -33.26
CA ASN A 67 21.05 20.90 -32.09
C ASN A 67 20.49 22.03 -31.24
N ALA A 68 20.13 21.71 -30.00
CA ALA A 68 19.70 22.69 -29.01
C ALA A 68 20.74 22.80 -27.91
N THR A 69 21.16 24.02 -27.61
CA THR A 69 22.11 24.33 -26.53
C THR A 69 21.34 24.75 -25.29
N PHE A 70 21.76 24.22 -24.15
CA PHE A 70 21.15 24.42 -22.85
C PHE A 70 22.18 24.87 -21.83
N SER A 71 21.78 25.68 -20.87
CA SER A 71 22.56 26.02 -19.67
C SER A 71 21.69 25.79 -18.43
N ALA A 72 22.32 25.65 -17.25
CA ALA A 72 21.59 25.59 -15.99
C ALA A 72 20.65 26.81 -15.84
N ALA A 73 19.46 26.58 -15.29
CA ALA A 73 18.53 27.63 -14.92
C ALA A 73 18.99 28.41 -13.68
N ALA A 74 18.42 29.59 -13.43
CA ALA A 74 18.76 30.38 -12.25
C ALA A 74 18.28 29.70 -10.97
N ALA A 75 18.96 29.92 -9.84
CA ALA A 75 18.71 29.19 -8.59
C ALA A 75 17.27 29.37 -8.05
N ASP A 76 16.67 30.54 -8.24
CA ASP A 76 15.28 30.85 -7.87
C ASP A 76 14.25 30.13 -8.77
N GLU A 77 14.56 29.98 -10.05
CA GLU A 77 13.78 29.15 -10.99
C GLU A 77 13.87 27.66 -10.61
N VAL A 78 15.06 27.19 -10.21
CA VAL A 78 15.29 25.82 -9.73
C VAL A 78 14.49 25.53 -8.45
N GLU A 79 14.52 26.41 -7.45
CA GLU A 79 13.75 26.22 -6.21
C GLU A 79 12.24 26.14 -6.47
N THR A 80 11.73 27.00 -7.36
CA THR A 80 10.31 26.98 -7.77
C THR A 80 9.96 25.68 -8.49
N TYR A 81 10.84 25.20 -9.38
CA TYR A 81 10.69 23.93 -10.08
C TYR A 81 10.68 22.73 -9.12
N GLU A 82 11.62 22.67 -8.18
CA GLU A 82 11.68 21.58 -7.19
C GLU A 82 10.39 21.49 -6.36
N ARG A 83 9.83 22.64 -5.96
CA ARG A 83 8.54 22.69 -5.26
C ARG A 83 7.39 22.15 -6.11
N ASP A 84 7.34 22.51 -7.39
CA ASP A 84 6.29 22.03 -8.29
C ASP A 84 6.41 20.54 -8.61
N VAL A 85 7.63 20.05 -8.79
CA VAL A 85 7.93 18.63 -8.95
C VAL A 85 7.54 17.83 -7.70
N ALA A 86 7.86 18.34 -6.51
CA ALA A 86 7.48 17.72 -5.25
C ALA A 86 5.95 17.64 -5.10
N ARG A 87 5.22 18.72 -5.44
CA ARG A 87 3.74 18.73 -5.45
C ARG A 87 3.17 17.71 -6.43
N GLN A 88 3.71 17.63 -7.65
CA GLN A 88 3.24 16.69 -8.67
C GLN A 88 3.51 15.23 -8.25
N SER A 89 4.67 14.97 -7.67
CA SER A 89 5.05 13.65 -7.16
C SER A 89 4.13 13.24 -6.00
N LEU A 90 3.84 14.16 -5.08
CA LEU A 90 2.91 13.94 -3.97
C LEU A 90 1.48 13.67 -4.46
N ALA A 91 0.99 14.45 -5.42
CA ALA A 91 -0.32 14.24 -6.03
C ALA A 91 -0.42 12.87 -6.72
N SER A 92 0.64 12.48 -7.43
CA SER A 92 0.71 11.17 -8.11
C SER A 92 0.75 10.02 -7.10
N PHE A 93 1.45 10.20 -5.98
CA PHE A 93 1.48 9.24 -4.89
C PHE A 93 0.09 9.05 -4.26
N TYR A 94 -0.61 10.14 -3.93
CA TYR A 94 -1.97 10.04 -3.38
C TYR A 94 -2.95 9.43 -4.37
N ALA A 95 -2.88 9.78 -5.66
CA ALA A 95 -3.72 9.16 -6.68
C ALA A 95 -3.46 7.64 -6.79
N ALA A 96 -2.21 7.21 -6.72
CA ALA A 96 -1.86 5.80 -6.71
C ALA A 96 -2.35 5.09 -5.43
N LEU A 97 -2.24 5.75 -4.28
CA LEU A 97 -2.72 5.23 -3.00
C LEU A 97 -4.25 5.07 -3.00
N ASP A 98 -4.99 6.08 -3.49
CA ASP A 98 -6.45 6.03 -3.60
C ASP A 98 -6.91 4.93 -4.57
N ALA A 99 -6.18 4.72 -5.67
CA ALA A 99 -6.49 3.67 -6.63
C ALA A 99 -6.38 2.25 -6.06
N VAL A 100 -5.58 2.05 -5.01
CA VAL A 100 -5.38 0.75 -4.35
C VAL A 100 -5.97 0.68 -2.94
N SER A 101 -6.53 1.78 -2.44
CA SER A 101 -7.18 1.83 -1.14
C SER A 101 -8.52 1.12 -1.20
N LYS A 102 -8.81 0.36 -0.15
CA LYS A 102 -10.08 -0.35 0.01
C LYS A 102 -10.85 0.23 1.18
N ALA A 103 -12.17 0.28 1.06
CA ALA A 103 -13.02 0.75 2.14
C ALA A 103 -14.36 -0.01 2.19
N VAL A 104 -14.80 -0.33 3.40
CA VAL A 104 -16.14 -0.83 3.67
C VAL A 104 -16.89 0.14 4.57
N THR A 105 -18.15 0.37 4.24
CA THR A 105 -19.09 1.08 5.11
C THR A 105 -20.08 0.07 5.68
N ILE A 106 -20.13 -0.01 7.01
CA ILE A 106 -21.08 -0.86 7.73
C ILE A 106 -22.19 0.03 8.26
N LEU A 107 -23.40 -0.23 7.77
CA LEU A 107 -24.63 0.35 8.26
C LEU A 107 -25.27 -0.64 9.24
N VAL A 108 -25.80 -0.14 10.35
CA VAL A 108 -26.54 -0.93 11.32
C VAL A 108 -27.89 -0.26 11.55
N ASP A 109 -28.99 -1.00 11.34
CA ASP A 109 -30.33 -0.51 11.64
C ASP A 109 -30.42 -0.02 13.10
N LEU A 110 -31.23 1.01 13.38
CA LEU A 110 -31.24 1.67 14.68
C LEU A 110 -31.69 0.73 15.82
N ASP A 111 -32.62 -0.19 15.54
CA ASP A 111 -33.12 -1.14 16.54
C ASP A 111 -32.06 -2.21 16.85
N ASP A 112 -31.37 -2.71 15.82
CA ASP A 112 -30.24 -3.63 15.97
C ASP A 112 -29.06 -2.93 16.67
N LEU A 113 -28.77 -1.68 16.33
CA LEU A 113 -27.69 -0.90 16.95
C LEU A 113 -27.91 -0.74 18.45
N ALA A 114 -29.14 -0.43 18.88
CA ALA A 114 -29.50 -0.35 20.29
C ALA A 114 -29.32 -1.70 20.98
N THR A 115 -29.83 -2.77 20.37
CA THR A 115 -29.73 -4.14 20.89
C THR A 115 -28.28 -4.58 21.06
N LEU A 116 -27.46 -4.42 20.02
CA LEU A 116 -26.05 -4.82 20.01
C LEU A 116 -25.24 -4.04 21.07
N LYS A 117 -25.48 -2.73 21.21
CA LYS A 117 -24.82 -1.89 22.21
C LYS A 117 -25.20 -2.25 23.65
N THR A 118 -26.50 -2.43 23.91
CA THR A 118 -26.98 -2.84 25.25
C THR A 118 -26.37 -4.18 25.67
N ASN A 119 -26.13 -5.07 24.71
CA ASN A 119 -25.54 -6.38 24.96
C ASN A 119 -24.01 -6.41 24.75
N ASN A 120 -23.31 -5.27 24.71
CA ASN A 120 -21.84 -5.21 24.61
C ASN A 120 -21.22 -5.98 23.41
N TYR A 121 -21.91 -6.04 22.28
CA TYR A 121 -21.33 -6.59 21.06
C TYR A 121 -20.36 -5.59 20.44
N ALA A 122 -19.16 -6.07 20.09
CA ALA A 122 -18.21 -5.37 19.24
C ALA A 122 -18.45 -5.69 17.76
N MET A 123 -18.20 -4.72 16.88
CA MET A 123 -18.11 -4.92 15.43
C MET A 123 -16.71 -5.42 15.10
N CYS A 124 -16.61 -6.59 14.50
CA CYS A 124 -15.35 -7.28 14.23
C CYS A 124 -15.08 -7.38 12.74
N PHE A 125 -13.80 -7.25 12.38
CA PHE A 125 -13.29 -7.40 11.03
C PHE A 125 -12.16 -8.43 11.00
N ALA A 126 -12.13 -9.28 9.98
CA ALA A 126 -10.98 -10.12 9.66
C ALA A 126 -10.70 -10.06 8.17
N LYS A 127 -9.43 -10.14 7.78
CA LYS A 127 -9.03 -10.14 6.37
C LYS A 127 -8.60 -11.53 5.93
N LYS A 128 -9.02 -11.91 4.73
CA LYS A 128 -8.69 -13.21 4.15
C LYS A 128 -7.22 -13.23 3.70
N VAL A 129 -6.50 -14.27 4.06
CA VAL A 129 -5.12 -14.50 3.61
C VAL A 129 -4.96 -15.95 3.18
N ALA A 130 -4.41 -16.14 1.99
CA ALA A 130 -3.96 -17.44 1.51
C ALA A 130 -2.52 -17.70 1.93
N SER A 131 -2.26 -18.93 2.37
CA SER A 131 -0.92 -19.43 2.70
C SER A 131 -0.74 -20.73 1.93
N GLY A 132 0.23 -20.79 1.02
CA GLY A 132 0.39 -21.95 0.13
C GLY A 132 -0.71 -22.04 -0.94
N SER A 133 -1.23 -23.24 -1.19
CA SER A 133 -2.24 -23.53 -2.24
C SER A 133 -3.69 -23.33 -1.81
N ASP A 134 -3.94 -22.88 -0.58
CA ASP A 134 -5.29 -22.78 -0.03
C ASP A 134 -6.01 -21.52 -0.52
N GLY A 135 -7.35 -21.62 -0.70
CA GLY A 135 -8.21 -20.53 -1.18
C GLY A 135 -8.41 -19.35 -0.20
N GLY A 136 -7.55 -19.22 0.81
CA GLY A 136 -7.59 -18.19 1.83
C GLY A 136 -8.38 -18.56 3.09
N SER A 137 -7.95 -18.05 4.23
CA SER A 137 -8.63 -18.22 5.52
C SER A 137 -8.59 -16.94 6.35
N TYR A 138 -9.39 -16.91 7.41
CA TYR A 138 -9.41 -15.86 8.43
C TYR A 138 -9.07 -16.51 9.75
N ASN A 139 -8.14 -15.92 10.48
CA ASN A 139 -7.75 -16.50 11.77
C ASN A 139 -7.25 -15.49 12.80
N VAL A 140 -7.37 -14.20 12.51
CA VAL A 140 -7.09 -13.12 13.45
C VAL A 140 -8.19 -12.08 13.33
N VAL A 141 -8.71 -11.62 14.46
CA VAL A 141 -9.58 -10.45 14.53
C VAL A 141 -8.74 -9.24 14.22
N TRP A 142 -8.79 -8.78 12.98
CA TRP A 142 -7.97 -7.67 12.51
C TRP A 142 -8.33 -6.36 13.21
N GLN A 143 -9.62 -6.15 13.46
CA GLN A 143 -10.14 -5.04 14.26
C GLN A 143 -11.37 -5.48 15.05
N SER A 144 -11.47 -5.02 16.30
CA SER A 144 -12.66 -5.13 17.15
C SER A 144 -13.02 -3.74 17.67
N LEU A 145 -14.22 -3.27 17.35
CA LEU A 145 -14.69 -1.93 17.70
C LEU A 145 -15.92 -2.01 18.59
N THR A 146 -15.83 -1.46 19.80
CA THR A 146 -16.96 -1.33 20.73
C THR A 146 -17.72 -0.02 20.59
N LYS A 147 -17.07 1.02 20.02
CA LYS A 147 -17.63 2.36 19.82
C LYS A 147 -18.00 2.61 18.36
N TYR A 148 -18.78 1.73 17.75
CA TYR A 148 -19.37 1.95 16.42
C TYR A 148 -20.67 2.75 16.53
N VAL A 149 -21.06 3.33 15.40
CA VAL A 149 -22.29 4.11 15.24
C VAL A 149 -23.11 3.54 14.09
N TYR A 150 -24.24 4.16 13.77
CA TYR A 150 -25.11 3.75 12.65
C TYR A 150 -24.34 3.50 11.34
N SER A 151 -23.36 4.36 11.03
CA SER A 151 -22.50 4.25 9.86
C SER A 151 -21.04 4.26 10.29
N THR A 152 -20.38 3.12 10.18
CA THR A 152 -18.95 2.97 10.51
C THR A 152 -18.15 2.64 9.26
N ALA A 153 -17.15 3.47 8.96
CA ALA A 153 -16.23 3.26 7.86
C ALA A 153 -14.96 2.58 8.35
N PHE A 154 -14.51 1.59 7.58
CA PHE A 154 -13.25 0.88 7.78
C PHE A 154 -12.49 0.82 6.46
N SER A 155 -11.23 1.25 6.45
CA SER A 155 -10.42 1.28 5.23
C SER A 155 -8.99 0.78 5.45
N TRP A 156 -8.32 0.41 4.37
CA TRP A 156 -6.94 -0.06 4.41
C TRP A 156 -6.20 0.19 3.10
N THR A 157 -4.87 0.21 3.20
CA THR A 157 -3.92 0.34 2.09
C THR A 157 -3.05 -0.92 2.06
N PRO A 158 -2.51 -1.33 0.90
CA PRO A 158 -1.67 -2.53 0.77
C PRO A 158 -0.24 -2.32 1.33
N GLN A 159 -0.14 -1.83 2.55
CA GLN A 159 1.10 -1.63 3.31
C GLN A 159 1.13 -2.64 4.46
N PHE A 160 2.10 -3.54 4.41
CA PHE A 160 2.18 -4.69 5.31
C PHE A 160 3.42 -4.63 6.20
N SER A 161 3.34 -5.35 7.31
CA SER A 161 4.50 -5.70 8.13
C SER A 161 4.52 -7.19 8.42
N LEU A 162 5.64 -7.85 8.10
CA LEU A 162 5.89 -9.26 8.34
C LEU A 162 6.59 -9.44 9.69
N PHE A 163 6.21 -10.49 10.42
CA PHE A 163 6.81 -10.88 11.69
C PHE A 163 6.59 -12.37 11.96
N GLY A 164 7.27 -12.92 12.96
CA GLY A 164 7.02 -14.28 13.47
C GLY A 164 6.37 -14.25 14.85
N THR A 165 5.58 -15.27 15.16
CA THR A 165 5.09 -15.57 16.51
C THR A 165 5.34 -17.04 16.86
N ASN A 166 5.46 -17.36 18.15
CA ASN A 166 5.77 -18.72 18.61
C ASN A 166 4.53 -19.61 18.75
N VAL A 167 3.33 -19.03 18.77
CA VAL A 167 2.09 -19.74 19.09
C VAL A 167 1.00 -19.33 18.12
N PHE A 168 0.27 -20.32 17.62
CA PHE A 168 -1.07 -20.15 17.08
C PHE A 168 -2.06 -20.91 17.96
N ALA A 169 -2.98 -20.19 18.61
CA ALA A 169 -3.96 -20.78 19.52
C ALA A 169 -5.23 -19.94 19.57
N ASP A 170 -6.38 -20.61 19.62
CA ASP A 170 -7.69 -19.96 19.76
C ASP A 170 -7.72 -19.04 20.99
N THR A 171 -8.37 -17.88 20.85
CA THR A 171 -8.56 -16.87 21.91
C THR A 171 -7.30 -16.15 22.39
N VAL A 172 -6.12 -16.54 21.91
CA VAL A 172 -4.85 -15.89 22.26
C VAL A 172 -4.61 -14.68 21.37
N THR A 173 -4.18 -13.56 21.97
CA THR A 173 -3.80 -12.35 21.22
C THR A 173 -2.44 -12.54 20.55
N VAL A 174 -2.36 -12.22 19.26
CA VAL A 174 -1.12 -12.27 18.48
C VAL A 174 -0.07 -11.36 19.11
N THR A 175 1.09 -11.94 19.42
CA THR A 175 2.26 -11.21 19.91
C THR A 175 3.44 -11.52 19.01
N ALA A 176 4.11 -10.48 18.50
CA ALA A 176 5.32 -10.66 17.71
C ALA A 176 6.48 -11.14 18.60
N THR A 177 7.16 -12.20 18.20
CA THR A 177 8.35 -12.73 18.88
C THR A 177 9.64 -12.39 18.13
N THR A 178 9.54 -12.00 16.85
CA THR A 178 10.62 -11.41 16.07
C THR A 178 10.48 -9.88 16.02
N ASN A 179 11.49 -9.18 15.51
CA ASN A 179 11.28 -7.82 15.02
C ASN A 179 10.29 -7.82 13.84
N GLN A 180 9.62 -6.69 13.61
CA GLN A 180 8.74 -6.51 12.46
C GLN A 180 9.48 -5.84 11.30
N ARG A 181 9.11 -6.18 10.07
CA ARG A 181 9.63 -5.52 8.86
C ARG A 181 8.49 -5.08 7.96
N ALA A 182 8.46 -3.79 7.63
CA ALA A 182 7.55 -3.27 6.62
C ALA A 182 7.96 -3.80 5.24
N LEU A 183 6.96 -4.19 4.45
CA LEU A 183 7.15 -4.70 3.09
C LEU A 183 5.87 -4.53 2.25
N GLY A 184 6.05 -4.46 0.94
CA GLY A 184 4.98 -4.49 -0.06
C GLY A 184 4.86 -5.86 -0.73
N LEU A 185 3.83 -6.01 -1.55
CA LEU A 185 3.64 -7.20 -2.38
C LEU A 185 4.84 -7.41 -3.32
N GLY A 186 5.21 -8.66 -3.62
CA GLY A 186 6.39 -9.01 -4.41
C GLY A 186 7.70 -9.00 -3.63
N GLN A 187 7.68 -8.62 -2.35
CA GLN A 187 8.85 -8.61 -1.49
C GLN A 187 8.90 -9.81 -0.55
N GLN A 188 10.10 -10.09 -0.07
CA GLN A 188 10.38 -11.18 0.86
C GLN A 188 11.38 -10.74 1.94
N CYS A 189 11.28 -11.33 3.13
CA CYS A 189 12.28 -11.18 4.18
C CYS A 189 12.92 -12.52 4.52
N LEU A 190 14.21 -12.47 4.85
CA LEU A 190 14.93 -13.59 5.47
C LEU A 190 14.79 -13.47 6.99
N LEU A 191 14.25 -14.50 7.64
CA LEU A 191 14.37 -14.71 9.08
C LEU A 191 15.63 -15.53 9.31
N ASP A 192 16.69 -14.89 9.82
CA ASP A 192 17.99 -15.51 10.01
C ASP A 192 18.03 -16.50 11.17
N THR A 193 19.16 -17.19 11.35
CA THR A 193 19.37 -18.17 12.42
C THR A 193 19.29 -17.60 13.83
N ASN A 194 19.27 -16.27 14.00
CA ASN A 194 19.15 -15.59 15.28
C ASN A 194 17.71 -15.10 15.55
N GLY A 195 16.76 -15.37 14.65
CA GLY A 195 15.37 -14.93 14.78
C GLY A 195 15.15 -13.46 14.40
N ILE A 196 16.09 -12.88 13.65
CA ILE A 196 15.99 -11.49 13.18
C ILE A 196 15.49 -11.49 11.73
N LEU A 197 14.37 -10.80 11.49
CA LEU A 197 13.94 -10.49 10.13
C LEU A 197 14.85 -9.44 9.52
N GLN A 198 15.54 -9.82 8.46
CA GLN A 198 16.39 -8.95 7.65
C GLN A 198 15.56 -7.98 6.79
N PRO A 199 16.16 -6.88 6.29
CA PRO A 199 15.48 -5.95 5.40
C PRO A 199 14.82 -6.66 4.20
N PRO A 200 13.66 -6.18 3.72
CA PRO A 200 12.96 -6.79 2.60
C PRO A 200 13.79 -6.71 1.31
N ALA A 201 13.76 -7.78 0.53
CA ALA A 201 14.31 -7.85 -0.81
C ALA A 201 13.21 -8.16 -1.83
N THR A 202 13.43 -7.79 -3.09
CA THR A 202 12.56 -8.22 -4.20
C THR A 202 12.74 -9.71 -4.49
N GLY A 203 11.74 -10.35 -5.08
CA GLY A 203 11.83 -11.75 -5.53
C GLY A 203 10.73 -12.67 -4.99
N GLY A 204 9.77 -12.12 -4.23
CA GLY A 204 8.54 -12.83 -3.87
C GLY A 204 7.49 -12.75 -5.00
N PRO A 205 6.39 -13.52 -4.88
CA PRO A 205 5.26 -13.43 -5.82
C PRO A 205 4.60 -12.05 -5.79
N VAL A 206 4.24 -11.52 -6.96
CA VAL A 206 3.69 -10.14 -7.11
C VAL A 206 2.39 -9.88 -6.35
N THR A 207 1.67 -10.93 -5.95
CA THR A 207 0.41 -10.86 -5.19
C THR A 207 0.59 -11.13 -3.70
N GLY A 208 1.80 -11.46 -3.24
CA GLY A 208 2.02 -11.89 -1.86
C GLY A 208 3.30 -11.31 -1.26
N VAL A 209 3.52 -11.68 -0.01
CA VAL A 209 4.75 -11.41 0.73
C VAL A 209 5.33 -12.72 1.22
N SER A 210 6.65 -12.86 1.21
CA SER A 210 7.29 -14.13 1.57
C SER A 210 8.21 -14.02 2.78
N MET A 211 8.26 -15.08 3.57
CA MET A 211 9.27 -15.27 4.61
C MET A 211 10.13 -16.47 4.23
N GLN A 212 11.45 -16.26 4.15
CA GLN A 212 12.42 -17.35 4.12
C GLN A 212 12.91 -17.58 5.55
N ASN A 213 12.59 -18.72 6.14
CA ASN A 213 12.92 -19.04 7.52
C ASN A 213 14.15 -19.96 7.62
N GLN A 214 15.17 -19.47 8.33
CA GLN A 214 16.36 -20.22 8.74
C GLN A 214 16.48 -20.40 10.26
N PHE A 215 15.60 -19.77 11.05
CA PHE A 215 15.64 -19.77 12.51
C PHE A 215 15.28 -21.13 13.13
N GLY A 216 14.14 -21.68 12.74
CA GLY A 216 13.51 -22.80 13.44
C GLY A 216 12.00 -22.63 13.50
N LEU A 217 11.32 -23.44 14.31
CA LEU A 217 9.86 -23.44 14.41
C LEU A 217 9.32 -22.04 14.76
N ILE A 218 8.55 -21.47 13.84
CA ILE A 218 7.90 -20.17 13.99
C ILE A 218 6.58 -20.15 13.19
N HIS A 219 5.62 -19.34 13.60
CA HIS A 219 4.42 -19.03 12.83
C HIS A 219 4.59 -17.66 12.15
N PRO A 220 4.82 -17.62 10.83
CA PRO A 220 4.82 -16.38 10.05
C PRO A 220 3.48 -15.66 10.19
N ALA A 221 3.53 -14.36 10.40
CA ALA A 221 2.36 -13.54 10.66
C ALA A 221 2.44 -12.21 9.93
N LEU A 222 1.28 -11.65 9.63
CA LEU A 222 1.14 -10.46 8.82
C LEU A 222 0.30 -9.42 9.55
N SER A 223 0.80 -8.19 9.58
CA SER A 223 0.05 -7.00 9.97
C SER A 223 -0.17 -6.11 8.76
N GLN A 224 -1.21 -5.28 8.82
CA GLN A 224 -1.53 -4.31 7.77
C GLN A 224 -2.02 -3.02 8.40
N ILE A 225 -1.70 -1.91 7.73
CA ILE A 225 -2.23 -0.60 8.06
C ILE A 225 -3.72 -0.55 7.72
N SER A 226 -4.52 -0.13 8.69
CA SER A 226 -5.94 0.12 8.53
C SER A 226 -6.35 1.40 9.23
N THR A 227 -7.47 1.97 8.82
CA THR A 227 -8.08 3.15 9.42
C THR A 227 -9.49 2.80 9.83
N LEU A 228 -9.78 2.97 11.11
CA LEU A 228 -11.11 2.74 11.69
C LEU A 228 -11.51 3.97 12.50
N ASN A 229 -12.69 4.53 12.21
CA ASN A 229 -13.14 5.82 12.79
C ASN A 229 -12.10 6.96 12.64
N GLY A 230 -11.38 7.01 11.51
CA GLY A 230 -10.35 8.01 11.25
C GLY A 230 -9.03 7.81 11.99
N VAL A 231 -8.90 6.76 12.81
CA VAL A 231 -7.65 6.42 13.50
C VAL A 231 -6.92 5.35 12.72
N GLN A 232 -5.70 5.66 12.29
CA GLN A 232 -4.82 4.73 11.60
C GLN A 232 -4.09 3.83 12.61
N GLN A 233 -4.06 2.53 12.34
CA GLN A 233 -3.42 1.51 13.18
C GLN A 233 -2.81 0.40 12.34
N THR A 234 -1.68 -0.13 12.78
CA THR A 234 -1.08 -1.34 12.24
C THR A 234 -1.37 -2.49 13.19
N THR A 235 -2.21 -3.43 12.77
CA THR A 235 -2.62 -4.57 13.58
C THR A 235 -2.42 -5.88 12.83
N PRO A 236 -2.12 -6.98 13.55
CA PRO A 236 -2.12 -8.34 12.99
C PRO A 236 -3.44 -8.66 12.31
N LEU A 237 -3.36 -9.21 11.09
CA LEU A 237 -4.51 -9.66 10.31
C LEU A 237 -4.48 -11.16 10.03
N TYR A 238 -3.32 -11.81 10.21
CA TYR A 238 -3.15 -13.24 9.96
C TYR A 238 -1.94 -13.81 10.68
N VAL A 239 -2.04 -15.09 11.06
CA VAL A 239 -0.93 -15.92 11.53
C VAL A 239 -1.00 -17.26 10.81
N ALA A 240 0.08 -17.78 10.25
CA ALA A 240 0.10 -19.10 9.66
C ALA A 240 -0.25 -20.17 10.73
N PRO A 241 -1.36 -20.94 10.59
CA PRO A 241 -1.77 -21.88 11.64
C PRO A 241 -0.75 -22.97 11.91
N SER A 242 -0.07 -23.43 10.85
CA SER A 242 1.02 -24.39 10.93
C SER A 242 2.35 -23.64 11.04
N GLY A 243 3.07 -23.88 12.12
CA GLY A 243 4.42 -23.36 12.28
C GLY A 243 5.35 -23.99 11.25
N MET A 244 6.25 -23.20 10.69
CA MET A 244 7.29 -23.66 9.77
C MET A 244 8.62 -23.79 10.52
N VAL A 245 9.33 -24.91 10.34
CA VAL A 245 10.65 -25.11 10.96
C VAL A 245 11.73 -24.40 10.16
N GLN A 246 11.85 -24.69 8.87
CA GLN A 246 12.72 -23.98 7.93
C GLN A 246 12.06 -24.02 6.55
N GLY A 247 12.46 -23.12 5.66
CA GLY A 247 11.96 -23.08 4.28
C GLY A 247 11.33 -21.75 3.93
N SER A 248 10.41 -21.74 2.96
CA SER A 248 9.74 -20.52 2.50
C SER A 248 8.24 -20.63 2.66
N VAL A 249 7.59 -19.55 3.09
CA VAL A 249 6.14 -19.39 3.03
C VAL A 249 5.81 -18.13 2.25
N THR A 250 4.70 -18.14 1.51
CA THR A 250 4.10 -16.94 0.94
C THR A 250 2.74 -16.73 1.57
N LEU A 251 2.52 -15.52 2.07
CA LEU A 251 1.24 -15.02 2.54
C LEU A 251 0.67 -14.11 1.46
N THR A 252 -0.52 -14.42 0.97
CA THR A 252 -1.21 -13.70 -0.09
C THR A 252 -2.47 -13.06 0.49
N PRO A 253 -2.42 -11.77 0.86
CA PRO A 253 -3.60 -11.03 1.29
C PRO A 253 -4.61 -10.96 0.16
N ILE A 254 -5.85 -11.33 0.44
CA ILE A 254 -6.96 -11.21 -0.50
C ILE A 254 -7.82 -10.06 -0.01
N ASP A 255 -8.24 -9.16 -0.91
CA ASP A 255 -9.12 -8.04 -0.56
C ASP A 255 -10.58 -8.49 -0.37
N THR A 256 -10.75 -9.50 0.48
CA THR A 256 -12.03 -9.95 1.02
C THR A 256 -11.96 -9.82 2.54
N VAL A 257 -12.95 -9.14 3.12
CA VAL A 257 -13.05 -8.96 4.57
C VAL A 257 -14.31 -9.64 5.09
N MET A 258 -14.19 -10.30 6.23
CA MET A 258 -15.31 -10.82 7.00
C MET A 258 -15.71 -9.81 8.05
N VAL A 259 -17.02 -9.57 8.19
CA VAL A 259 -17.59 -8.69 9.21
C VAL A 259 -18.63 -9.46 10.02
N TRP A 260 -18.61 -9.27 11.34
CA TRP A 260 -19.56 -9.88 12.27
C TRP A 260 -19.66 -9.09 13.58
N PHE A 261 -20.59 -9.49 14.46
CA PHE A 261 -20.72 -8.92 15.80
C PHE A 261 -20.43 -9.96 16.88
N GLN A 262 -19.61 -9.63 17.86
CA GLN A 262 -19.26 -10.57 18.93
C GLN A 262 -18.97 -9.87 20.27
N GLN A 263 -19.33 -10.54 21.36
CA GLN A 263 -18.99 -10.13 22.74
C GLN A 263 -17.59 -10.61 23.13
N ASP A 264 -16.95 -9.88 24.05
CA ASP A 264 -15.71 -10.29 24.74
C ASP A 264 -14.54 -10.69 23.83
N ILE A 265 -14.42 -10.02 22.67
CA ILE A 265 -13.31 -10.25 21.73
C ILE A 265 -12.52 -8.99 21.44
N ALA A 266 -11.20 -9.12 21.43
CA ALA A 266 -10.26 -8.02 21.23
C ALA A 266 -9.66 -8.04 19.82
N THR A 267 -9.14 -6.89 19.40
CA THR A 267 -8.26 -6.80 18.24
C THR A 267 -7.03 -7.68 18.44
N SER A 268 -6.57 -8.31 17.36
CA SER A 268 -5.46 -9.27 17.31
C SER A 268 -5.73 -10.61 17.99
N THR A 269 -6.96 -10.95 18.38
CA THR A 269 -7.28 -12.28 18.91
C THR A 269 -7.30 -13.33 17.79
N MET A 270 -6.60 -14.44 17.98
CA MET A 270 -6.59 -15.58 17.05
C MET A 270 -7.86 -16.43 17.18
N PHE A 271 -8.31 -16.99 16.06
CA PHE A 271 -9.46 -17.89 16.02
C PHE A 271 -9.37 -18.91 14.87
N SER A 272 -10.04 -20.05 15.02
CA SER A 272 -10.08 -21.15 14.06
C SER A 272 -11.45 -21.34 13.39
N SER A 273 -12.49 -20.66 13.88
CA SER A 273 -13.84 -20.69 13.32
C SER A 273 -14.53 -19.33 13.44
N ALA A 274 -15.37 -19.01 12.46
CA ALA A 274 -16.20 -17.81 12.49
C ALA A 274 -17.21 -17.89 13.65
N ARG A 275 -17.44 -16.77 14.34
CA ARG A 275 -18.36 -16.69 15.48
C ARG A 275 -19.46 -15.67 15.17
N SER A 276 -20.72 -16.06 15.35
CA SER A 276 -21.95 -15.34 14.95
C SER A 276 -22.26 -15.31 13.44
N MET A 277 -23.38 -14.68 13.06
CA MET A 277 -23.78 -14.46 11.68
C MET A 277 -22.85 -13.43 11.03
N SER A 278 -21.94 -13.92 10.19
CA SER A 278 -20.97 -13.09 9.46
C SER A 278 -21.39 -12.85 8.00
N THR A 279 -20.74 -11.88 7.38
CA THR A 279 -20.80 -11.68 5.92
C THR A 279 -19.39 -11.49 5.37
N GLU A 280 -19.13 -12.07 4.20
CA GLU A 280 -17.93 -11.77 3.43
C GLU A 280 -18.21 -10.60 2.47
N ILE A 281 -17.29 -9.66 2.43
CA ILE A 281 -17.32 -8.51 1.53
C ILE A 281 -16.10 -8.62 0.62
N ASP A 282 -16.34 -8.96 -0.65
CA ASP A 282 -15.30 -9.10 -1.66
C ASP A 282 -15.07 -7.76 -2.39
N LEU A 283 -13.86 -7.21 -2.23
CA LEU A 283 -13.34 -6.01 -2.88
C LEU A 283 -12.17 -6.33 -3.82
N THR A 284 -12.05 -7.55 -4.30
CA THR A 284 -11.01 -7.93 -5.29
C THR A 284 -11.17 -7.17 -6.61
N SER A 285 -12.41 -6.86 -7.01
CA SER A 285 -12.75 -6.14 -8.25
C SER A 285 -13.26 -4.71 -8.05
N THR A 286 -13.42 -4.27 -6.80
CA THR A 286 -13.94 -2.93 -6.45
C THR A 286 -13.11 -2.33 -5.31
N ASN A 287 -13.17 -1.02 -5.11
CA ASN A 287 -12.45 -0.38 -3.99
C ASN A 287 -13.34 -0.07 -2.81
N THR A 288 -14.65 -0.03 -3.01
CA THR A 288 -15.60 0.32 -1.95
C THR A 288 -16.79 -0.63 -1.95
N ALA A 289 -17.30 -0.90 -0.75
CA ALA A 289 -18.54 -1.65 -0.58
C ALA A 289 -19.30 -1.14 0.64
N THR A 290 -20.63 -1.28 0.60
CA THR A 290 -21.49 -1.00 1.76
C THR A 290 -22.25 -2.27 2.13
N ARG A 291 -22.42 -2.52 3.42
CA ARG A 291 -23.28 -3.58 3.96
C ARG A 291 -24.19 -3.02 5.04
N LEU A 292 -25.42 -3.48 5.05
CA LEU A 292 -26.42 -3.19 6.06
C LEU A 292 -26.63 -4.43 6.94
N TYR A 293 -26.60 -4.24 8.25
CA TYR A 293 -27.10 -5.20 9.22
C TYR A 293 -28.49 -4.77 9.71
N LYS A 294 -29.51 -5.58 9.42
CA LYS A 294 -30.91 -5.31 9.77
C LYS A 294 -31.67 -6.59 10.07
N GLY A 295 -32.42 -6.61 11.18
CA GLY A 295 -33.20 -7.77 11.62
C GLY A 295 -32.31 -8.99 11.86
N GLY A 296 -31.09 -8.78 12.35
CA GLY A 296 -30.11 -9.85 12.51
C GLY A 296 -29.56 -10.44 11.20
N GLN A 297 -29.70 -9.77 10.06
CA GLN A 297 -29.26 -10.25 8.74
C GLN A 297 -28.37 -9.22 8.02
N TRP A 298 -27.47 -9.71 7.16
CA TRP A 298 -26.62 -8.87 6.30
C TRP A 298 -27.22 -8.71 4.90
N SER A 299 -27.18 -7.49 4.36
CA SER A 299 -27.58 -7.20 2.99
C SER A 299 -26.74 -6.10 2.34
N THR A 300 -26.83 -5.98 1.02
CA THR A 300 -26.35 -4.79 0.29
C THR A 300 -27.50 -3.79 0.25
N PRO A 301 -27.33 -2.55 0.76
CA PRO A 301 -28.38 -1.54 0.67
C PRO A 301 -28.66 -1.17 -0.79
N SER A 302 -29.96 -1.00 -1.10
CA SER A 302 -30.49 -0.54 -2.39
C SER A 302 -30.40 0.96 -2.55
#